data_AF-A0A1T4WGK2-F1
#
_entry.id   AF-A0A1T4WGK2-F1
#
_cell.length_a   1.000
_cell.length_b   1.000
_cell.length_c   1.000
_cell.angle_alpha   90.00
_cell.angle_beta   90.00
_cell.angle_gamma   90.00
#
_symmetry.space_group_name_H-M   'P 1'
#
loop_
_entity.id
_entity.type
_entity.pdbx_description
1 polymer ?
#
loop_
_entity_poly.entity_id
_entity_poly.type
_entity_poly.pdbx_seq_one_letter_code
_entity_poly.pdbx_strand_id
1 'polypeptide(L)'
;MPKIDIDNYIEQSGMRKARFGGYEPEDVHQAMEDLCADYEQHLTAMTSELRTLRQENDALRRHAQGLVMQNQTLSTQNATLAGQVDKLQSYRANLETQFSTVKERSHSLTNQVDMLRLKNSDLTRENKELTERCEEANSALRVKGRAHDQARQQVIADRDKVIADAEAEAARIRQQARDDADQILKDTNLKAEAIDQLAREQAVAQARKMVQSATDETREIQNAHRLRLQDLKSRISEMEKTRGEMMDYLAKMIEELQKTQEYASQNAPLVPHKEELAEADAEPRLDLSANKVDAAASALRGSEEAPAEEPPAPDANRVVAPGLDDEEPRTNTVVTPSPDYFDTTPTPQPGDAHEEVEIPGAIFSYPILRQQGEPILDEGTPPPPTPHRPLMPSITLADEDDEESGSVVPAPMTRPTAPAAPAPQKTAKAQTKRRRKAITALRALHRKIGD
;
A
#
# COMPACT_ATOMS: atom_id res chain seq x y z
N MET A 1 -150.29 -15.58 -19.84
CA MET A 1 -150.90 -14.76 -20.89
C MET A 1 -152.39 -14.69 -20.59
N PRO A 2 -153.02 -13.51 -20.57
CA PRO A 2 -154.48 -13.44 -20.51
C PRO A 2 -155.03 -14.11 -21.78
N LYS A 3 -155.95 -15.07 -21.63
CA LYS A 3 -156.67 -15.66 -22.76
C LYS A 3 -157.64 -14.65 -23.31
N ILE A 4 -157.83 -14.63 -24.63
CA ILE A 4 -158.86 -13.79 -25.23
C ILE A 4 -160.21 -14.42 -24.88
N ASP A 5 -161.01 -13.72 -24.07
CA ASP A 5 -162.34 -14.16 -23.67
C ASP A 5 -163.35 -13.78 -24.76
N ILE A 6 -163.59 -14.73 -25.66
CA ILE A 6 -164.45 -14.57 -26.83
C ILE A 6 -165.91 -14.37 -26.40
N ASP A 7 -166.35 -15.07 -25.34
CA ASP A 7 -167.71 -14.96 -24.80
C ASP A 7 -168.00 -13.53 -24.33
N ASN A 8 -167.07 -12.97 -23.54
CA ASN A 8 -167.17 -11.59 -23.05
C ASN A 8 -167.08 -10.55 -24.20
N TYR A 9 -166.26 -10.82 -25.22
CA TYR A 9 -166.16 -9.94 -26.40
C TYR A 9 -167.44 -9.94 -27.25
N ILE A 10 -168.06 -11.10 -27.46
CA ILE A 10 -169.32 -11.24 -28.20
C ILE A 10 -170.48 -10.60 -27.43
N GLU A 11 -170.49 -10.73 -26.10
CA GLU A 11 -171.51 -10.11 -25.23
C GLU A 11 -171.40 -8.58 -25.23
N GLN A 12 -170.19 -8.01 -25.11
CA GLN A 12 -169.96 -6.56 -25.15
C GLN A 12 -170.15 -5.93 -26.53
N SER A 13 -169.86 -6.67 -27.61
CA SER A 13 -170.01 -6.18 -28.98
C SER A 13 -171.48 -6.18 -29.48
N GLY A 14 -172.41 -6.72 -28.69
CA GLY A 14 -173.86 -6.68 -28.99
C GLY A 14 -174.28 -7.52 -30.20
N MET A 15 -173.44 -8.45 -30.65
CA MET A 15 -173.68 -9.29 -31.83
C MET A 15 -174.77 -10.36 -31.56
N ARG A 16 -176.05 -9.99 -31.66
CA ARG A 16 -177.18 -10.93 -31.50
C ARG A 16 -177.85 -11.26 -32.84
N LYS A 17 -177.69 -12.53 -33.26
CA LYS A 17 -178.53 -13.42 -34.12
C LYS A 17 -179.11 -12.91 -35.45
N ALA A 18 -179.04 -11.62 -35.75
CA ALA A 18 -179.57 -11.04 -36.96
C ALA A 18 -178.43 -10.44 -37.76
N ARG A 19 -178.13 -11.08 -38.89
CA ARG A 19 -177.36 -10.58 -40.05
C ARG A 19 -175.84 -10.76 -39.95
N PHE A 20 -175.39 -12.01 -39.96
CA PHE A 20 -174.05 -12.37 -40.43
C PHE A 20 -174.08 -12.89 -41.87
N GLY A 21 -174.61 -12.12 -42.82
CA GLY A 21 -174.36 -12.32 -44.26
C GLY A 21 -174.47 -13.75 -44.84
N GLY A 22 -175.27 -14.66 -44.28
CA GLY A 22 -175.42 -16.05 -44.74
C GLY A 22 -174.62 -17.12 -43.97
N TYR A 23 -173.92 -16.78 -42.90
CA TYR A 23 -173.25 -17.72 -41.99
C TYR A 23 -174.03 -17.88 -40.68
N GLU A 24 -174.11 -19.10 -40.14
CA GLU A 24 -174.78 -19.35 -38.86
C GLU A 24 -173.97 -18.71 -37.71
N PRO A 25 -174.61 -18.25 -36.61
CA PRO A 25 -173.92 -17.62 -35.49
C PRO A 25 -172.78 -18.47 -34.91
N GLU A 26 -172.93 -19.79 -34.94
CA GLU A 26 -171.93 -20.76 -34.49
C GLU A 26 -170.71 -20.83 -35.42
N ASP A 27 -170.90 -20.68 -36.73
CA ASP A 27 -169.80 -20.68 -37.71
C ASP A 27 -168.92 -19.43 -37.57
N VAL A 28 -169.55 -18.29 -37.28
CA VAL A 28 -168.84 -17.03 -37.00
C VAL A 28 -168.11 -17.12 -35.66
N HIS A 29 -168.73 -17.75 -34.65
CA HIS A 29 -168.10 -18.02 -33.38
C HIS A 29 -166.84 -18.88 -33.56
N GLN A 30 -166.97 -20.00 -34.30
CA GLN A 30 -165.85 -20.90 -34.60
C GLN A 30 -164.74 -20.21 -35.40
N ALA A 31 -165.08 -19.40 -36.41
CA ALA A 31 -164.08 -18.66 -37.18
C ALA A 31 -163.35 -17.60 -36.32
N MET A 32 -164.03 -16.99 -35.34
CA MET A 32 -163.41 -16.09 -34.38
C MET A 32 -162.54 -16.84 -33.36
N GLU A 33 -162.95 -18.03 -32.92
CA GLU A 33 -162.14 -18.93 -32.09
C GLU A 33 -160.86 -19.37 -32.81
N ASP A 34 -160.96 -19.81 -34.07
CA ASP A 34 -159.83 -20.25 -34.88
C ASP A 34 -158.83 -19.10 -35.10
N LEU A 35 -159.33 -17.89 -35.42
CA LEU A 35 -158.50 -16.70 -35.57
C LEU A 35 -157.83 -16.29 -34.25
N CYS A 36 -158.56 -16.36 -33.12
CA CYS A 36 -157.98 -16.11 -31.80
C CYS A 36 -156.91 -17.16 -31.46
N ALA A 37 -157.15 -18.44 -31.77
CA ALA A 37 -156.20 -19.52 -31.57
C ALA A 37 -154.93 -19.32 -32.41
N ASP A 38 -155.05 -18.89 -33.67
CA ASP A 38 -153.91 -18.57 -34.54
C ASP A 38 -153.10 -17.37 -34.01
N TYR A 39 -153.77 -16.30 -33.56
CA TYR A 39 -153.10 -15.16 -32.92
C TYR A 39 -152.42 -15.56 -31.61
N GLU A 40 -153.03 -16.39 -30.77
CA GLU A 40 -152.43 -16.91 -29.55
C GLU A 40 -151.22 -17.82 -29.84
N GLN A 41 -151.28 -18.65 -30.89
CA GLN A 41 -150.14 -19.44 -31.37
C GLN A 41 -149.00 -18.55 -31.87
N HIS A 42 -149.30 -17.54 -32.68
CA HIS A 42 -148.29 -16.60 -33.16
C HIS A 42 -147.67 -15.78 -32.01
N LEU A 43 -148.49 -15.33 -31.05
CA LEU A 43 -148.00 -14.65 -29.85
C LEU A 43 -147.11 -15.56 -29.00
N THR A 44 -147.46 -16.84 -28.84
CA THR A 44 -146.64 -17.79 -28.07
C THR A 44 -145.32 -18.12 -28.78
N ALA A 45 -145.32 -18.26 -30.11
CA ALA A 45 -144.10 -18.41 -30.93
C ALA A 45 -143.21 -17.16 -30.85
N MET A 46 -143.77 -15.96 -31.03
CA MET A 46 -143.01 -14.72 -30.88
C MET A 46 -142.46 -14.57 -29.45
N THR A 47 -143.21 -14.99 -28.43
CA THR A 47 -142.74 -14.96 -27.04
C THR A 47 -141.62 -15.98 -26.80
N SER A 48 -141.61 -17.15 -27.47
CA SER A 48 -140.53 -18.13 -27.35
C SER A 48 -139.26 -17.65 -28.06
N GLU A 49 -139.37 -17.09 -29.27
CA GLU A 49 -138.25 -16.46 -29.99
C GLU A 49 -137.65 -15.28 -29.22
N LEU A 50 -138.49 -14.44 -28.62
CA LEU A 50 -138.01 -13.33 -27.80
C LEU A 50 -137.30 -13.82 -26.54
N ARG A 51 -137.67 -14.98 -26.00
CA ARG A 51 -136.90 -15.64 -24.92
C ARG A 51 -135.56 -16.17 -25.40
N THR A 52 -135.48 -16.81 -26.56
CA THR A 52 -134.20 -17.34 -27.09
C THR A 52 -133.23 -16.21 -27.41
N LEU A 53 -133.70 -15.15 -28.10
CA LEU A 53 -132.88 -13.96 -28.38
C LEU A 53 -132.38 -13.28 -27.11
N ARG A 54 -133.20 -13.21 -26.06
CA ARG A 54 -132.75 -12.70 -24.75
C ARG A 54 -131.64 -13.57 -24.16
N GLN A 55 -131.80 -14.90 -24.19
CA GLN A 55 -130.79 -15.84 -23.71
C GLN A 55 -129.47 -15.73 -24.48
N GLU A 56 -129.53 -15.61 -25.81
CA GLU A 56 -128.37 -15.40 -26.67
C GLU A 56 -127.69 -14.06 -26.40
N ASN A 57 -128.48 -12.98 -26.24
CA ASN A 57 -127.94 -11.66 -25.89
C ASN A 57 -127.24 -11.70 -24.52
N ASP A 58 -127.82 -12.39 -23.55
CA ASP A 58 -127.22 -12.58 -22.23
C ASP A 58 -125.97 -13.46 -22.28
N ALA A 59 -125.89 -14.44 -23.20
CA ALA A 59 -124.69 -15.23 -23.45
C ALA A 59 -123.57 -14.39 -24.10
N LEU A 60 -123.91 -13.59 -25.11
CA LEU A 60 -122.97 -12.66 -25.76
C LEU A 60 -122.45 -11.61 -24.78
N ARG A 61 -123.31 -11.06 -23.92
CA ARG A 61 -122.90 -10.13 -22.84
C ARG A 61 -121.89 -10.78 -21.89
N ARG A 62 -122.14 -12.02 -21.45
CA ARG A 62 -121.20 -12.78 -20.62
C ARG A 62 -119.87 -13.03 -21.34
N HIS A 63 -119.91 -13.39 -22.63
CA HIS A 63 -118.70 -13.60 -23.42
C HIS A 63 -117.89 -12.30 -23.60
N ALA A 64 -118.56 -11.18 -23.92
CA ALA A 64 -117.93 -9.88 -24.03
C ALA A 64 -117.29 -9.43 -22.70
N GLN A 65 -117.96 -9.67 -21.57
CA GLN A 65 -117.38 -9.45 -20.24
C GLN A 65 -116.10 -10.29 -20.04
N GLY A 66 -116.10 -11.56 -20.47
CA GLY A 66 -114.92 -12.43 -20.42
C GLY A 66 -113.75 -11.88 -21.25
N LEU A 67 -114.00 -11.43 -22.48
CA LEU A 67 -112.99 -10.80 -23.34
C LEU A 67 -112.43 -9.51 -22.74
N VAL A 68 -113.28 -8.68 -22.11
CA VAL A 68 -112.83 -7.46 -21.42
C VAL A 68 -111.87 -7.79 -20.28
N MET A 69 -112.19 -8.80 -19.46
CA MET A 69 -111.31 -9.25 -18.37
C MET A 69 -109.98 -9.81 -18.88
N GLN A 70 -110.00 -10.57 -19.98
CA GLN A 70 -108.78 -11.08 -20.62
C GLN A 70 -107.92 -9.94 -21.15
N ASN A 71 -108.54 -8.94 -21.81
CA ASN A 71 -107.82 -7.78 -22.33
C ASN A 71 -107.19 -6.96 -21.19
N GLN A 72 -107.90 -6.79 -20.08
CA GLN A 72 -107.36 -6.14 -18.89
C GLN A 72 -106.16 -6.90 -18.31
N THR A 73 -106.19 -8.24 -18.33
CA THR A 73 -105.06 -9.09 -17.90
C THR A 73 -103.85 -8.97 -18.85
N LEU A 74 -104.08 -8.92 -20.16
CA LEU A 74 -103.01 -8.70 -21.14
C LEU A 74 -102.40 -7.30 -21.01
N SER A 75 -103.24 -6.29 -20.71
CA SER A 75 -102.78 -4.92 -20.49
C SER A 75 -101.85 -4.81 -19.27
N THR A 76 -102.19 -5.48 -18.16
CA THR A 76 -101.32 -5.50 -16.96
C THR A 76 -100.01 -6.26 -17.22
N GLN A 77 -100.05 -7.35 -17.99
CA GLN A 77 -98.85 -8.06 -18.42
C GLN A 77 -97.96 -7.20 -19.31
N ASN A 78 -98.53 -6.50 -20.29
CA ASN A 78 -97.80 -5.59 -21.17
C ASN A 78 -97.14 -4.44 -20.38
N ALA A 79 -97.85 -3.85 -19.42
CA ALA A 79 -97.28 -2.84 -18.54
C ALA A 79 -96.10 -3.38 -17.71
N THR A 80 -96.21 -4.62 -17.23
CA THR A 80 -95.12 -5.29 -16.50
C THR A 80 -93.91 -5.54 -17.38
N LEU A 81 -94.12 -6.03 -18.61
CA LEU A 81 -93.06 -6.26 -19.59
C LEU A 81 -92.38 -4.96 -19.99
N ALA A 82 -93.13 -3.87 -20.22
CA ALA A 82 -92.56 -2.55 -20.48
C ALA A 82 -91.63 -2.11 -19.35
N GLY A 83 -92.04 -2.26 -18.09
CA GLY A 83 -91.19 -1.95 -16.95
C GLY A 83 -89.93 -2.84 -16.84
N GLN A 84 -89.97 -4.08 -17.32
CA GLN A 84 -88.78 -4.93 -17.42
C GLN A 84 -87.83 -4.46 -18.52
N VAL A 85 -88.37 -4.06 -19.68
CA VAL A 85 -87.59 -3.50 -20.79
C VAL A 85 -86.88 -2.22 -20.34
N ASP A 86 -87.54 -1.33 -19.62
CA ASP A 86 -86.93 -0.09 -19.10
C ASP A 86 -85.75 -0.39 -18.16
N LYS A 87 -85.91 -1.40 -17.28
CA LYS A 87 -84.82 -1.86 -16.39
C LYS A 87 -83.63 -2.42 -17.17
N LEU A 88 -83.89 -3.22 -18.20
CA LEU A 88 -82.84 -3.78 -19.06
C LEU A 88 -82.12 -2.69 -19.86
N GLN A 89 -82.84 -1.67 -20.35
CA GLN A 89 -82.25 -0.53 -21.03
C GLN A 89 -81.36 0.29 -20.09
N SER A 90 -81.81 0.55 -18.86
CA SER A 90 -80.99 1.20 -17.83
C SER A 90 -79.73 0.38 -17.52
N TYR A 91 -79.86 -0.93 -17.33
CA TYR A 91 -78.73 -1.83 -17.09
C TYR A 91 -77.73 -1.83 -18.26
N ARG A 92 -78.22 -1.85 -19.50
CA ARG A 92 -77.39 -1.74 -20.70
C ARG A 92 -76.63 -0.41 -20.74
N ALA A 93 -77.29 0.72 -20.49
CA ALA A 93 -76.64 2.03 -20.48
C ALA A 93 -75.55 2.14 -19.40
N ASN A 94 -75.79 1.55 -18.23
CA ASN A 94 -74.79 1.46 -17.16
C ASN A 94 -73.57 0.62 -17.59
N LEU A 95 -73.79 -0.55 -18.21
CA LEU A 95 -72.70 -1.38 -18.73
C LEU A 95 -71.88 -0.68 -19.84
N GLU A 96 -72.55 0.03 -20.74
CA GLU A 96 -71.90 0.83 -21.79
C GLU A 96 -70.94 1.87 -21.17
N THR A 97 -71.41 2.56 -20.13
CA THR A 97 -70.61 3.56 -19.40
C THR A 97 -69.41 2.93 -18.70
N GLN A 98 -69.61 1.79 -18.03
CA GLN A 98 -68.53 1.04 -17.40
C GLN A 98 -67.51 0.54 -18.43
N PHE A 99 -67.97 0.06 -19.57
CA PHE A 99 -67.11 -0.38 -20.66
C PHE A 99 -66.26 0.77 -21.21
N SER A 100 -66.85 1.96 -21.43
CA SER A 100 -66.09 3.14 -21.84
C SER A 100 -65.01 3.51 -20.84
N THR A 101 -65.35 3.53 -19.55
CA THR A 101 -64.41 3.83 -18.47
C THR A 101 -63.24 2.85 -18.42
N VAL A 102 -63.52 1.54 -18.55
CA VAL A 102 -62.49 0.51 -18.57
C VAL A 102 -61.64 0.60 -19.83
N LYS A 103 -62.25 0.89 -20.99
CA LYS A 103 -61.55 1.08 -22.24
C LYS A 103 -60.55 2.23 -22.15
N GLU A 104 -60.94 3.38 -21.60
CA GLU A 104 -60.04 4.52 -21.38
C GLU A 104 -58.90 4.19 -20.42
N ARG A 105 -59.21 3.53 -19.29
CA ARG A 105 -58.19 3.06 -18.34
C ARG A 105 -57.20 2.10 -19.00
N SER A 106 -57.69 1.20 -19.86
CA SER A 106 -56.84 0.27 -20.61
C SER A 106 -55.87 1.02 -21.53
N HIS A 107 -56.36 2.01 -22.29
CA HIS A 107 -55.49 2.84 -23.14
C HIS A 107 -54.45 3.61 -22.31
N SER A 108 -54.86 4.19 -21.18
CA SER A 108 -53.93 4.89 -20.28
C SER A 108 -52.86 3.95 -19.71
N LEU A 109 -53.22 2.73 -19.32
CA LEU A 109 -52.27 1.73 -18.81
C LEU A 109 -51.32 1.26 -19.91
N THR A 110 -51.81 1.06 -21.13
CA THR A 110 -50.96 0.74 -22.29
C THR A 110 -49.92 1.83 -22.52
N ASN A 111 -50.32 3.10 -22.52
CA ASN A 111 -49.38 4.22 -22.66
C ASN A 111 -48.33 4.24 -21.52
N GLN A 112 -48.75 3.97 -20.28
CA GLN A 112 -47.81 3.88 -19.15
C GLN A 112 -46.82 2.72 -19.32
N VAL A 113 -47.29 1.56 -19.80
CA VAL A 113 -46.43 0.41 -20.07
C VAL A 113 -45.41 0.74 -21.16
N ASP A 114 -45.80 1.42 -22.23
CA ASP A 114 -44.89 1.78 -23.31
C ASP A 114 -43.85 2.81 -22.86
N MET A 115 -44.25 3.79 -22.05
CA MET A 115 -43.31 4.73 -21.41
C MET A 115 -42.32 4.01 -20.49
N LEU A 116 -42.79 3.05 -19.68
CA LEU A 116 -41.91 2.26 -18.81
C LEU A 116 -40.96 1.37 -19.61
N ARG A 117 -41.41 0.80 -20.74
CA ARG A 117 -40.55 0.03 -21.65
C ARG A 117 -39.44 0.90 -22.24
N LEU A 118 -39.77 2.12 -22.69
CA LEU A 118 -38.78 3.06 -23.20
C LEU A 118 -37.76 3.42 -22.11
N LYS A 119 -38.23 3.79 -20.92
CA LYS A 119 -37.35 4.10 -19.77
C LYS A 119 -36.46 2.91 -19.40
N ASN A 120 -36.98 1.69 -19.47
CA ASN A 120 -36.19 0.48 -19.20
C ASN A 120 -35.12 0.25 -20.28
N SER A 121 -35.44 0.50 -21.55
CA SER A 121 -34.48 0.46 -22.66
C SER A 121 -33.36 1.49 -22.46
N ASP A 122 -33.70 2.73 -22.11
CA ASP A 122 -32.72 3.79 -21.86
C ASP A 122 -31.80 3.45 -20.69
N LEU A 123 -32.37 3.00 -19.57
CA LEU A 123 -31.59 2.53 -18.41
C LEU A 123 -30.71 1.32 -18.75
N THR A 124 -31.19 0.42 -19.60
CA THR A 124 -30.39 -0.73 -20.04
C THR A 124 -29.20 -0.27 -20.88
N ARG A 125 -29.38 0.73 -21.74
CA ARG A 125 -28.30 1.35 -22.52
C ARG A 125 -27.31 2.08 -21.62
N GLU A 126 -27.79 2.92 -20.72
CA GLU A 126 -26.94 3.67 -19.78
C GLU A 126 -26.10 2.73 -18.91
N ASN A 127 -26.68 1.63 -18.42
CA ASN A 127 -25.92 0.62 -17.66
C ASN A 127 -24.81 -0.03 -18.49
N LYS A 128 -25.05 -0.31 -19.77
CA LYS A 128 -24.01 -0.84 -20.67
C LYS A 128 -22.89 0.18 -20.84
N GLU A 129 -23.22 1.43 -21.15
CA GLU A 129 -22.24 2.51 -21.32
C GLU A 129 -21.42 2.74 -20.03
N LEU A 130 -22.05 2.69 -18.86
CA LEU A 130 -21.34 2.78 -17.57
C LEU A 130 -20.43 1.58 -17.31
N THR A 131 -20.86 0.37 -17.67
CA THR A 131 -20.05 -0.84 -17.57
C THR A 131 -18.81 -0.73 -18.47
N GLU A 132 -18.99 -0.33 -19.73
CA GLU A 132 -17.89 -0.11 -20.68
C GLU A 132 -16.90 0.95 -20.16
N ARG A 133 -17.40 2.08 -19.63
CA ARG A 133 -16.53 3.11 -19.02
C ARG A 133 -15.75 2.59 -17.82
N CYS A 134 -16.35 1.72 -17.00
CA CYS A 134 -15.66 1.10 -15.87
C CYS A 134 -14.57 0.13 -16.33
N GLU A 135 -14.84 -0.66 -17.37
CA GLU A 135 -13.85 -1.56 -17.97
C GLU A 135 -12.69 -0.78 -18.59
N GLU A 136 -12.99 0.30 -19.31
CA GLU A 136 -11.99 1.21 -19.88
C GLU A 136 -11.12 1.84 -18.78
N ALA A 137 -11.72 2.40 -17.74
CA ALA A 137 -11.00 2.97 -16.60
C ALA A 137 -10.11 1.93 -15.90
N ASN A 138 -10.61 0.70 -15.71
CA ASN A 138 -9.83 -0.40 -15.14
C ASN A 138 -8.65 -0.80 -16.04
N SER A 139 -8.85 -0.81 -17.36
CA SER A 139 -7.77 -1.09 -18.32
C SER A 139 -6.68 -0.01 -18.27
N ALA A 140 -7.08 1.26 -18.19
CA ALA A 140 -6.17 2.40 -18.07
C ALA A 140 -5.39 2.34 -16.76
N LEU A 141 -6.05 2.02 -15.64
CA LEU A 141 -5.38 1.82 -14.35
C LEU A 141 -4.36 0.68 -14.38
N ARG A 142 -4.67 -0.44 -15.06
CA ARG A 142 -3.70 -1.53 -15.24
C ARG A 142 -2.49 -1.09 -16.05
N VAL A 143 -2.69 -0.36 -17.14
CA VAL A 143 -1.59 0.18 -17.96
C VAL A 143 -0.74 1.15 -17.14
N LYS A 144 -1.36 2.08 -16.42
CA LYS A 144 -0.67 3.05 -15.56
C LYS A 144 0.07 2.37 -14.42
N GLY A 145 -0.52 1.34 -13.81
CA GLY A 145 0.12 0.51 -12.79
C GLY A 145 1.39 -0.15 -13.32
N ARG A 146 1.32 -0.81 -14.48
CA ARG A 146 2.51 -1.40 -15.12
C ARG A 146 3.57 -0.35 -15.47
N ALA A 147 3.18 0.80 -16.02
CA ALA A 147 4.11 1.88 -16.35
C ALA A 147 4.80 2.43 -15.08
N HIS A 148 4.06 2.56 -13.99
CA HIS A 148 4.62 2.98 -12.70
C HIS A 148 5.59 1.94 -12.13
N ASP A 149 5.25 0.65 -12.20
CA ASP A 149 6.14 -0.43 -11.74
C ASP A 149 7.42 -0.50 -12.57
N GLN A 150 7.30 -0.34 -13.90
CA GLN A 150 8.45 -0.23 -14.81
C GLN A 150 9.32 0.98 -14.48
N ALA A 151 8.73 2.16 -14.27
CA ALA A 151 9.48 3.36 -13.86
C ALA A 151 10.18 3.15 -12.52
N ARG A 152 9.52 2.52 -11.55
CA ARG A 152 10.12 2.17 -10.25
C ARG A 152 11.30 1.21 -10.41
N GLN A 153 11.16 0.17 -11.22
CA GLN A 153 12.26 -0.77 -11.51
C GLN A 153 13.43 -0.09 -12.23
N GLN A 154 13.14 0.81 -13.16
CA GLN A 154 14.16 1.60 -13.85
C GLN A 154 14.95 2.47 -12.86
N VAL A 155 14.26 3.19 -11.97
CA VAL A 155 14.92 4.00 -10.93
C VAL A 155 15.79 3.14 -10.00
N ILE A 156 15.34 1.94 -9.63
CA ILE A 156 16.13 1.00 -8.83
C ILE A 156 17.39 0.57 -9.60
N ALA A 157 17.23 0.17 -10.87
CA ALA A 157 18.35 -0.24 -11.71
C ALA A 157 19.38 0.89 -11.92
N ASP A 158 18.91 2.12 -12.16
CA ASP A 158 19.76 3.29 -12.33
C ASP A 158 20.50 3.63 -11.03
N ARG A 159 19.82 3.57 -9.89
CA ARG A 159 20.44 3.74 -8.56
C ARG A 159 21.52 2.70 -8.32
N ASP A 160 21.22 1.42 -8.56
CA ASP A 160 22.15 0.33 -8.32
C ASP A 160 23.38 0.44 -9.23
N LYS A 161 23.20 0.91 -10.47
CA LYS A 161 24.30 1.24 -11.39
C LYS A 161 25.17 2.38 -10.85
N VAL A 162 24.57 3.48 -10.39
CA VAL A 162 25.31 4.62 -9.82
C VAL A 162 26.12 4.18 -8.59
N ILE A 163 25.54 3.34 -7.72
CA ILE A 163 26.23 2.78 -6.57
C ILE A 163 27.43 1.93 -7.04
N ALA A 164 27.22 1.03 -8.00
CA ALA A 164 28.30 0.17 -8.52
C ALA A 164 29.43 0.99 -9.17
N ASP A 165 29.10 2.03 -9.95
CA ASP A 165 30.07 2.92 -10.58
C ASP A 165 30.86 3.70 -9.51
N ALA A 166 30.18 4.20 -8.47
CA ALA A 166 30.82 4.91 -7.35
C ALA A 166 31.72 3.98 -6.52
N GLU A 167 31.30 2.74 -6.26
CA GLU A 167 32.12 1.73 -5.57
C GLU A 167 33.36 1.37 -6.37
N ALA A 168 33.23 1.21 -7.69
CA ALA A 168 34.34 0.93 -8.60
C ALA A 168 35.35 2.10 -8.61
N GLU A 169 34.87 3.34 -8.68
CA GLU A 169 35.73 4.51 -8.65
C GLU A 169 36.41 4.68 -7.29
N ALA A 170 35.68 4.49 -6.20
CA ALA A 170 36.27 4.50 -4.85
C ALA A 170 37.32 3.40 -4.69
N ALA A 171 37.13 2.22 -5.29
CA ALA A 171 38.12 1.16 -5.30
C ALA A 171 39.38 1.55 -6.09
N ARG A 172 39.23 2.21 -7.26
CA ARG A 172 40.36 2.75 -8.02
C ARG A 172 41.16 3.78 -7.23
N ILE A 173 40.48 4.74 -6.61
CA ILE A 173 41.14 5.77 -5.78
C ILE A 173 41.92 5.13 -4.63
N ARG A 174 41.31 4.15 -3.93
CA ARG A 174 42.01 3.41 -2.87
C ARG A 174 43.22 2.64 -3.39
N GLN A 175 43.13 2.07 -4.59
CA GLN A 175 44.26 1.37 -5.19
C GLN A 175 45.37 2.34 -5.57
N GLN A 176 45.03 3.45 -6.22
CA GLN A 176 46.00 4.49 -6.58
C GLN A 176 46.72 5.03 -5.33
N ALA A 177 46.00 5.32 -4.25
CA ALA A 177 46.59 5.78 -3.01
C ALA A 177 47.55 4.75 -2.38
N ARG A 178 47.27 3.44 -2.53
CA ARG A 178 48.20 2.38 -2.09
C ARG A 178 49.44 2.33 -2.96
N ASP A 179 49.27 2.37 -4.27
CA ASP A 179 50.38 2.34 -5.22
C ASP A 179 51.30 3.56 -5.03
N ASP A 180 50.71 4.75 -4.81
CA ASP A 180 51.45 5.98 -4.50
C ASP A 180 52.18 5.87 -3.15
N ALA A 181 51.55 5.33 -2.12
CA ALA A 181 52.18 5.11 -0.82
C ALA A 181 53.35 4.12 -0.91
N ASP A 182 53.18 3.02 -1.63
CA ASP A 182 54.25 2.04 -1.89
C ASP A 182 55.42 2.66 -2.67
N GLN A 183 55.13 3.57 -3.60
CA GLN A 183 56.15 4.30 -4.33
C GLN A 183 56.93 5.25 -3.41
N ILE A 184 56.24 6.01 -2.55
CA ILE A 184 56.88 6.88 -1.55
C ILE A 184 57.77 6.07 -0.60
N LEU A 185 57.31 4.90 -0.15
CA LEU A 185 58.11 4.02 0.70
C LEU A 185 59.40 3.55 0.01
N LYS A 186 59.32 3.13 -1.27
CA LYS A 186 60.50 2.75 -2.06
C LYS A 186 61.48 3.91 -2.20
N ASP A 187 61.00 5.08 -2.58
CA ASP A 187 61.84 6.27 -2.77
C ASP A 187 62.49 6.71 -1.45
N THR A 188 61.76 6.61 -0.34
CA THR A 188 62.27 6.93 1.00
C THR A 188 63.34 5.94 1.43
N ASN A 189 63.13 4.64 1.20
CA ASN A 189 64.13 3.60 1.48
C ASN A 189 65.40 3.81 0.65
N LEU A 190 65.28 4.11 -0.65
CA LEU A 190 66.44 4.42 -1.51
C LEU A 190 67.21 5.64 -1.02
N LYS A 191 66.51 6.70 -0.58
CA LYS A 191 67.15 7.88 0.02
C LYS A 191 67.84 7.55 1.34
N ALA A 192 67.21 6.75 2.21
CA ALA A 192 67.81 6.30 3.46
C ALA A 192 69.09 5.49 3.19
N GLU A 193 69.05 4.55 2.25
CA GLU A 193 70.23 3.79 1.82
C GLU A 193 71.35 4.68 1.28
N ALA A 194 71.01 5.71 0.49
CA ALA A 194 71.99 6.67 -0.01
C ALA A 194 72.63 7.51 1.11
N ILE A 195 71.84 7.94 2.10
CA ILE A 195 72.33 8.64 3.29
C ILE A 195 73.27 7.72 4.09
N ASP A 196 72.89 6.47 4.31
CA ASP A 196 73.70 5.48 5.02
C ASP A 196 75.01 5.17 4.28
N GLN A 197 74.99 5.16 2.94
CA GLN A 197 76.20 5.02 2.12
C GLN A 197 77.10 6.25 2.26
N LEU A 198 76.55 7.45 2.13
CA LEU A 198 77.31 8.70 2.27
C LEU A 198 77.94 8.83 3.67
N ALA A 199 77.19 8.49 4.73
CA ALA A 199 77.69 8.51 6.10
C ALA A 199 78.84 7.50 6.29
N ARG A 200 78.73 6.30 5.71
CA ARG A 200 79.82 5.31 5.70
C ARG A 200 81.04 5.81 4.94
N GLU A 201 80.86 6.41 3.78
CA GLU A 201 81.96 6.98 2.99
C GLU A 201 82.67 8.12 3.72
N GLN A 202 81.91 9.02 4.35
CA GLN A 202 82.48 10.10 5.17
C GLN A 202 83.25 9.55 6.38
N ALA A 203 82.70 8.56 7.08
CA ALA A 203 83.36 7.90 8.21
C ALA A 203 84.67 7.22 7.76
N VAL A 204 84.64 6.50 6.63
CA VAL A 204 85.85 5.87 6.05
C VAL A 204 86.86 6.93 5.60
N ALA A 205 86.42 8.02 4.99
CA ALA A 205 87.29 9.11 4.57
C ALA A 205 87.94 9.81 5.77
N GLN A 206 87.19 10.05 6.85
CA GLN A 206 87.72 10.60 8.09
C GLN A 206 88.72 9.63 8.75
N ALA A 207 88.38 8.33 8.83
CA ALA A 207 89.31 7.31 9.31
C ALA A 207 90.59 7.26 8.49
N ARG A 208 90.51 7.35 7.15
CA ARG A 208 91.68 7.43 6.26
C ARG A 208 92.52 8.69 6.52
N LYS A 209 91.89 9.86 6.72
CA LYS A 209 92.62 11.09 7.09
C LYS A 209 93.36 10.94 8.41
N MET A 210 92.72 10.36 9.44
CA MET A 210 93.38 10.09 10.73
C MET A 210 94.55 9.11 10.58
N VAL A 211 94.36 8.03 9.81
CA VAL A 211 95.44 7.06 9.52
C VAL A 211 96.59 7.73 8.75
N GLN A 212 96.29 8.60 7.78
CA GLN A 212 97.30 9.32 7.02
C GLN A 212 98.08 10.30 7.92
N SER A 213 97.39 11.08 8.75
CA SER A 213 98.02 11.97 9.76
C SER A 213 98.94 11.19 10.68
N ALA A 214 98.45 10.08 11.26
CA ALA A 214 99.26 9.22 12.12
C ALA A 214 100.46 8.61 11.37
N THR A 215 100.33 8.31 10.07
CA THR A 215 101.43 7.80 9.25
C THR A 215 102.48 8.89 8.97
N ASP A 216 102.05 10.11 8.68
CA ASP A 216 102.95 11.23 8.43
C ASP A 216 103.65 11.67 9.73
N GLU A 217 102.95 11.71 10.85
CA GLU A 217 103.53 11.85 12.19
C GLU A 217 104.57 10.75 12.47
N THR A 218 104.27 9.49 12.12
CA THR A 218 105.23 8.39 12.26
C THR A 218 106.48 8.61 11.41
N ARG A 219 106.35 9.16 10.19
CA ARG A 219 107.50 9.50 9.33
C ARG A 219 108.30 10.67 9.89
N GLU A 220 107.65 11.70 10.42
CA GLU A 220 108.31 12.82 11.08
C GLU A 220 109.11 12.35 12.30
N ILE A 221 108.51 11.48 13.13
CA ILE A 221 109.19 10.84 14.26
C ILE A 221 110.41 10.04 13.77
N GLN A 222 110.26 9.24 12.70
CA GLN A 222 111.38 8.50 12.12
C GLN A 222 112.50 9.41 11.58
N ASN A 223 112.16 10.51 10.92
CA ASN A 223 113.14 11.47 10.41
C ASN A 223 113.86 12.20 11.55
N ALA A 224 113.13 12.63 12.58
CA ALA A 224 113.68 13.20 13.80
C ALA A 224 114.65 12.21 14.47
N HIS A 225 114.27 10.93 14.56
CA HIS A 225 115.15 9.86 15.04
C HIS A 225 116.41 9.72 14.16
N ARG A 226 116.29 9.73 12.83
CA ARG A 226 117.42 9.65 11.90
C ARG A 226 118.40 10.82 12.07
N LEU A 227 117.87 12.04 12.17
CA LEU A 227 118.67 13.25 12.35
C LEU A 227 119.39 13.24 13.69
N ARG A 228 118.69 12.86 14.78
CA ARG A 228 119.29 12.70 16.11
C ARG A 228 120.40 11.65 16.12
N LEU A 229 120.21 10.53 15.40
CA LEU A 229 121.26 9.52 15.22
C LEU A 229 122.46 10.06 14.43
N GLN A 230 122.24 10.91 13.41
CA GLN A 230 123.33 11.55 12.66
C GLN A 230 124.08 12.56 13.51
N ASP A 231 123.37 13.38 14.29
CA ASP A 231 123.96 14.33 15.23
C ASP A 231 124.83 13.59 16.26
N LEU A 232 124.30 12.52 16.87
CA LEU A 232 125.05 11.61 17.75
C LEU A 232 126.30 11.03 17.07
N LYS A 233 126.20 10.57 15.81
CA LYS A 233 127.35 10.07 15.05
C LYS A 233 128.39 11.16 14.79
N SER A 234 127.98 12.37 14.44
CA SER A 234 128.90 13.49 14.20
C SER A 234 129.62 13.90 15.49
N ARG A 235 128.89 13.97 16.61
CA ARG A 235 129.41 14.20 17.96
C ARG A 235 130.43 13.12 18.34
N ILE A 236 130.13 11.85 18.06
CA ILE A 236 131.07 10.74 18.29
C ILE A 236 132.32 10.92 17.42
N SER A 237 132.18 11.25 16.14
CA SER A 237 133.32 11.47 15.25
C SER A 237 134.18 12.67 15.67
N GLU A 238 133.58 13.76 16.14
CA GLU A 238 134.29 14.90 16.75
C GLU A 238 135.02 14.49 18.03
N MET A 239 134.39 13.71 18.91
CA MET A 239 135.05 13.15 20.09
C MET A 239 136.18 12.20 19.73
N GLU A 240 136.03 11.38 18.68
CA GLU A 240 137.08 10.50 18.18
C GLU A 240 138.22 11.28 17.55
N LYS A 241 137.93 12.38 16.86
CA LYS A 241 138.93 13.29 16.30
C LYS A 241 139.70 14.00 17.41
N THR A 242 139.03 14.57 18.40
CA THR A 242 139.69 15.20 19.57
C THR A 242 140.48 14.17 20.36
N ARG A 243 139.98 12.95 20.51
CA ARG A 243 140.74 11.82 21.07
C ARG A 243 141.96 11.49 20.20
N GLY A 244 141.83 11.50 18.88
CA GLY A 244 142.93 11.30 17.93
C GLY A 244 143.99 12.39 18.02
N GLU A 245 143.59 13.66 18.03
CA GLU A 245 144.46 14.80 18.25
C GLU A 245 145.16 14.72 19.62
N MET A 246 144.46 14.23 20.65
CA MET A 246 145.06 13.97 21.97
C MET A 246 146.02 12.78 21.95
N MET A 247 145.73 11.72 21.19
CA MET A 247 146.63 10.59 20.97
C MET A 247 147.87 11.01 20.17
N ASP A 248 147.74 11.88 19.18
CA ASP A 248 148.86 12.46 18.43
C ASP A 248 149.70 13.39 19.31
N TYR A 249 149.06 14.16 20.20
CA TYR A 249 149.74 14.96 21.22
C TYR A 249 150.52 14.06 22.19
N LEU A 250 149.89 12.99 22.69
CA LEU A 250 150.54 11.98 23.52
C LEU A 250 151.68 11.29 22.77
N ALA A 251 151.52 10.97 21.48
CA ALA A 251 152.56 10.38 20.64
C ALA A 251 153.75 11.32 20.45
N LYS A 252 153.52 12.62 20.22
CA LYS A 252 154.59 13.64 20.19
C LYS A 252 155.29 13.77 21.53
N MET A 253 154.55 13.74 22.63
CA MET A 253 155.12 13.79 23.97
C MET A 253 155.88 12.50 24.30
N ILE A 254 155.45 11.35 23.80
CA ILE A 254 156.21 10.09 23.84
C ILE A 254 157.47 10.20 22.98
N GLU A 255 157.42 10.82 21.81
CA GLU A 255 158.60 11.04 20.96
C GLU A 255 159.60 12.02 21.62
N GLU A 256 159.11 13.08 22.27
CA GLU A 256 159.93 13.96 23.11
C GLU A 256 160.49 13.22 24.32
N LEU A 257 159.68 12.39 24.99
CA LEU A 257 160.12 11.55 26.10
C LEU A 257 161.14 10.51 25.65
N GLN A 258 160.97 9.91 24.46
CA GLN A 258 161.92 8.99 23.84
C GLN A 258 163.20 9.70 23.45
N LYS A 259 163.15 10.94 22.94
CA LYS A 259 164.36 11.77 22.74
C LYS A 259 165.06 12.08 24.06
N THR A 260 164.32 12.37 25.13
CA THR A 260 164.91 12.52 26.47
C THR A 260 165.41 11.19 27.05
N GLN A 261 164.81 10.06 26.67
CA GLN A 261 165.19 8.70 27.08
C GLN A 261 166.38 8.17 26.28
N GLU A 262 166.54 8.53 25.01
CA GLU A 262 167.73 8.29 24.20
C GLU A 262 168.90 9.16 24.69
N TYR A 263 168.62 10.36 25.20
CA TYR A 263 169.61 11.19 25.90
C TYR A 263 169.96 10.63 27.30
N ALA A 264 169.00 10.02 28.00
CA ALA A 264 169.20 9.40 29.32
C ALA A 264 169.84 7.99 29.25
N SER A 265 169.61 7.23 28.18
CA SER A 265 170.11 5.85 28.02
C SER A 265 171.58 5.74 27.61
N GLN A 266 172.23 6.85 27.26
CA GLN A 266 173.71 6.88 27.11
C GLN A 266 174.46 7.03 28.44
N ASN A 267 173.79 7.28 29.58
CA ASN A 267 174.47 7.61 30.86
C ASN A 267 173.93 6.94 32.15
N ALA A 268 173.19 5.82 32.12
CA ALA A 268 173.04 4.88 33.27
C ALA A 268 172.02 3.73 33.01
N PRO A 269 172.07 2.60 33.77
CA PRO A 269 171.51 1.29 33.38
C PRO A 269 170.02 1.03 33.71
N LEU A 270 169.43 0.15 32.89
CA LEU A 270 168.03 -0.31 32.87
C LEU A 270 167.63 -1.26 34.03
N VAL A 271 166.41 -1.04 34.57
CA VAL A 271 165.62 -2.06 35.31
C VAL A 271 164.15 -2.03 34.81
N PRO A 272 163.53 -3.15 34.40
CA PRO A 272 162.16 -3.18 33.85
C PRO A 272 161.07 -3.72 34.81
N HIS A 273 159.88 -3.10 34.74
CA HIS A 273 158.48 -3.56 34.94
C HIS A 273 158.09 -4.66 35.96
N LYS A 274 157.04 -4.36 36.75
CA LYS A 274 155.67 -4.95 36.68
C LYS A 274 154.81 -4.44 37.85
N GLU A 275 153.74 -3.69 37.56
CA GLU A 275 152.71 -3.30 38.54
C GLU A 275 151.44 -4.13 38.33
N GLU A 276 150.89 -4.63 39.44
CA GLU A 276 149.64 -5.40 39.51
C GLU A 276 148.41 -4.48 39.46
N LEU A 277 147.40 -4.96 38.74
CA LEU A 277 146.13 -4.33 38.41
C LEU A 277 145.17 -4.36 39.60
N ALA A 278 144.62 -3.20 39.96
CA ALA A 278 143.49 -3.09 40.88
C ALA A 278 142.18 -2.92 40.09
N GLU A 279 141.37 -3.96 40.08
CA GLU A 279 140.01 -4.01 39.53
C GLU A 279 139.04 -3.43 40.57
N ALA A 280 138.41 -2.29 40.25
CA ALA A 280 137.41 -1.64 41.09
C ALA A 280 136.02 -1.89 40.50
N ASP A 281 135.31 -2.81 41.14
CA ASP A 281 133.97 -3.28 40.81
C ASP A 281 132.95 -2.56 41.71
N ALA A 282 132.04 -1.78 41.11
CA ALA A 282 130.87 -1.22 41.81
C ALA A 282 129.81 -0.74 40.79
N GLU A 283 129.01 -1.67 40.26
CA GLU A 283 127.75 -1.35 39.59
C GLU A 283 126.67 -0.92 40.60
N PRO A 284 125.92 0.18 40.36
CA PRO A 284 124.77 0.52 41.17
C PRO A 284 123.53 -0.29 40.73
N ARG A 285 122.95 -1.06 41.67
CA ARG A 285 121.67 -1.77 41.50
C ARG A 285 120.50 -0.77 41.45
N LEU A 286 119.69 -0.85 40.40
CA LEU A 286 118.42 -0.12 40.27
C LEU A 286 117.30 -0.89 40.98
N ASP A 287 116.70 -0.28 42.00
CA ASP A 287 115.63 -0.88 42.82
C ASP A 287 114.24 -0.65 42.18
N LEU A 288 113.57 -1.73 41.76
CA LEU A 288 112.26 -1.74 41.08
C LEU A 288 111.12 -2.07 42.07
N SER A 289 111.20 -1.59 43.30
CA SER A 289 110.13 -1.79 44.28
C SER A 289 108.85 -1.01 43.92
N ALA A 290 107.69 -1.67 44.01
CA ALA A 290 106.38 -1.19 43.56
C ALA A 290 106.00 0.21 44.07
N ASN A 291 106.50 0.60 45.24
CA ASN A 291 106.20 1.89 45.87
C ASN A 291 106.86 3.10 45.16
N LYS A 292 107.95 2.91 44.41
CA LYS A 292 108.59 4.01 43.63
C LYS A 292 108.02 4.13 42.21
N VAL A 293 107.47 3.05 41.65
CA VAL A 293 106.82 3.06 40.33
C VAL A 293 105.45 3.74 40.39
N ASP A 294 104.66 3.54 41.47
CA ASP A 294 103.39 4.25 41.68
C ASP A 294 103.56 5.73 42.06
N ALA A 295 104.65 6.07 42.75
CA ALA A 295 105.01 7.47 43.03
C ALA A 295 105.41 8.23 41.75
N ALA A 296 106.04 7.57 40.77
CA ALA A 296 106.38 8.16 39.48
C ALA A 296 105.17 8.22 38.53
N ALA A 297 104.25 7.25 38.59
CA ALA A 297 103.00 7.26 37.81
C ALA A 297 101.99 8.32 38.30
N SER A 298 102.01 8.65 39.60
CA SER A 298 101.20 9.73 40.18
C SER A 298 101.73 11.13 39.86
N ALA A 299 103.04 11.28 39.60
CA ALA A 299 103.67 12.56 39.24
C ALA A 299 103.46 12.99 37.77
N LEU A 300 102.91 12.11 36.92
CA LEU A 300 102.60 12.38 35.50
C LEU A 300 101.11 12.69 35.25
N ARG A 301 100.27 12.68 36.30
CA ARG A 301 98.84 12.98 36.24
C ARG A 301 98.53 14.24 37.08
N GLY A 302 98.97 15.42 36.62
CA GLY A 302 98.60 16.68 37.27
C GLY A 302 99.17 17.94 36.63
N SER A 303 98.34 18.63 35.84
CA SER A 303 98.26 20.11 35.59
C SER A 303 97.45 20.34 34.30
N GLU A 304 96.11 20.47 34.39
CA GLU A 304 95.33 21.73 34.26
C GLU A 304 94.87 21.96 32.80
N GLU A 305 93.61 22.34 32.50
CA GLU A 305 93.02 23.64 32.85
C GLU A 305 91.48 23.63 32.65
N ALA A 306 90.72 24.09 33.64
CA ALA A 306 89.44 24.79 33.48
C ALA A 306 89.76 26.31 33.58
N PRO A 307 88.97 27.30 33.09
CA PRO A 307 87.49 27.39 33.14
C PRO A 307 86.81 28.22 32.00
N ALA A 308 85.47 28.32 31.98
CA ALA A 308 84.76 29.58 31.65
C ALA A 308 83.24 29.48 31.93
N GLU A 309 82.78 30.41 32.78
CA GLU A 309 81.37 30.77 33.03
C GLU A 309 80.69 31.46 31.82
N GLU A 310 79.38 31.22 31.72
CA GLU A 310 78.24 31.95 31.13
C GLU A 310 78.42 33.17 30.19
N PRO A 311 77.40 33.37 29.31
CA PRO A 311 76.50 34.49 29.60
C PRO A 311 74.99 34.12 29.56
N PRO A 312 74.14 34.80 30.36
CA PRO A 312 72.69 34.75 30.24
C PRO A 312 72.17 35.65 29.10
N ALA A 313 70.94 35.37 28.69
CA ALA A 313 70.20 35.84 27.50
C ALA A 313 70.11 37.36 27.25
N PRO A 314 69.60 37.77 26.06
CA PRO A 314 68.46 38.68 26.13
C PRO A 314 67.26 38.32 25.23
N ASP A 315 66.15 38.84 25.74
CA ASP A 315 64.74 38.71 25.46
C ASP A 315 64.26 39.58 24.26
N ALA A 316 63.20 39.15 23.56
CA ALA A 316 62.17 40.04 23.00
C ALA A 316 60.90 39.29 22.50
N ASN A 317 59.88 39.25 23.37
CA ASN A 317 58.41 39.32 23.15
C ASN A 317 57.67 38.12 22.52
N ARG A 318 56.99 37.28 23.32
CA ARG A 318 55.58 37.34 23.85
C ARG A 318 54.52 36.94 22.79
N VAL A 319 53.57 36.03 23.02
CA VAL A 319 52.53 35.97 24.09
C VAL A 319 51.99 34.52 24.29
N VAL A 320 51.79 34.16 25.58
CA VAL A 320 50.82 33.24 26.25
C VAL A 320 49.72 32.63 25.33
N ALA A 321 49.40 31.34 25.30
CA ALA A 321 48.68 30.54 26.32
C ALA A 321 48.34 29.11 25.76
N PRO A 322 47.47 28.27 26.38
CA PRO A 322 47.83 27.06 27.14
C PRO A 322 47.22 25.75 26.58
N GLY A 323 47.59 24.59 27.13
CA GLY A 323 46.76 23.38 26.99
C GLY A 323 47.56 22.14 26.63
N LEU A 324 47.60 21.24 27.60
CA LEU A 324 48.10 19.87 27.51
C LEU A 324 46.92 19.02 27.00
N ASP A 325 46.98 18.56 25.75
CA ASP A 325 46.04 17.56 25.21
C ASP A 325 46.87 16.50 24.45
N ASP A 326 47.29 15.50 25.21
CA ASP A 326 47.42 14.13 24.69
C ASP A 326 46.00 13.55 24.65
N GLU A 327 45.58 13.02 23.50
CA GLU A 327 44.84 11.75 23.38
C GLU A 327 44.48 11.51 21.89
N GLU A 328 44.93 10.38 21.38
CA GLU A 328 44.32 9.69 20.23
C GLU A 328 42.82 9.46 20.50
N PRO A 329 42.03 9.11 19.46
CA PRO A 329 41.29 7.88 19.67
C PRO A 329 41.28 6.97 18.45
N ARG A 330 41.78 5.75 18.68
CA ARG A 330 41.35 4.54 17.98
C ARG A 330 40.43 3.69 18.87
N THR A 331 39.21 3.52 18.35
CA THR A 331 38.39 2.29 18.32
C THR A 331 37.72 1.70 19.58
N ASN A 332 36.45 1.34 19.34
CA ASN A 332 35.60 0.31 19.95
C ASN A 332 34.85 0.62 21.25
N THR A 333 33.52 0.77 21.16
CA THR A 333 32.57 -0.14 21.85
C THR A 333 31.12 0.04 21.38
N VAL A 334 30.44 -1.10 21.34
CA VAL A 334 29.03 -1.34 21.00
C VAL A 334 28.11 -0.83 22.12
N VAL A 335 27.09 -0.01 21.80
CA VAL A 335 25.87 0.14 22.63
C VAL A 335 24.64 0.40 21.73
N THR A 336 23.59 -0.38 21.95
CA THR A 336 22.25 -0.35 21.34
C THR A 336 21.48 0.95 21.61
N PRO A 337 20.61 1.45 20.71
CA PRO A 337 19.81 2.66 20.98
C PRO A 337 18.53 2.34 21.77
N SER A 338 18.28 3.14 22.81
CA SER A 338 17.00 3.23 23.54
C SER A 338 16.20 4.46 23.07
N PRO A 339 14.87 4.46 23.16
CA PRO A 339 13.99 5.32 22.39
C PRO A 339 13.38 6.45 23.24
N ASP A 340 13.95 7.66 23.22
CA ASP A 340 13.35 8.84 23.88
C ASP A 340 13.75 10.14 23.16
N TYR A 341 13.27 10.33 21.93
CA TYR A 341 13.41 11.61 21.23
C TYR A 341 12.13 12.01 20.47
N PHE A 342 10.99 11.98 21.14
CA PHE A 342 9.78 12.68 20.69
C PHE A 342 8.93 13.07 21.90
N ASP A 343 9.34 14.09 22.66
CA ASP A 343 8.37 14.90 23.40
C ASP A 343 8.94 16.27 23.78
N THR A 344 8.65 17.30 22.99
CA THR A 344 8.61 18.68 23.51
C THR A 344 7.43 19.42 22.86
N THR A 345 6.53 19.88 23.70
CA THR A 345 5.40 20.75 23.37
C THR A 345 5.89 22.20 23.19
N PRO A 346 5.44 22.96 22.18
CA PRO A 346 5.92 24.32 21.96
C PRO A 346 5.19 25.36 22.83
N THR A 347 5.96 26.27 23.43
CA THR A 347 5.49 27.47 24.16
C THR A 347 5.34 28.66 23.19
N PRO A 348 4.33 29.54 23.31
CA PRO A 348 4.15 30.67 22.40
C PRO A 348 4.81 31.96 22.92
N GLN A 349 5.39 32.77 22.03
CA GLN A 349 5.71 34.18 22.27
C GLN A 349 5.21 35.09 21.13
N PRO A 350 4.89 36.37 21.40
CA PRO A 350 4.02 37.21 20.59
C PRO A 350 4.80 38.24 19.74
N GLY A 351 4.29 38.57 18.55
CA GLY A 351 4.72 39.75 17.78
C GLY A 351 4.53 39.61 16.27
N ASP A 352 3.62 40.39 15.71
CA ASP A 352 3.20 40.46 14.30
C ASP A 352 4.31 40.77 13.29
N ALA A 353 4.23 40.13 12.11
CA ALA A 353 4.01 40.84 10.83
C ALA A 353 3.64 39.83 9.73
N HIS A 354 2.58 40.13 8.99
CA HIS A 354 2.04 39.35 7.88
C HIS A 354 3.07 39.04 6.79
N GLU A 355 3.25 37.77 6.47
CA GLU A 355 3.66 37.33 5.13
C GLU A 355 2.90 36.05 4.78
N GLU A 356 1.93 36.18 3.88
CA GLU A 356 1.13 35.07 3.37
C GLU A 356 2.00 34.18 2.49
N VAL A 357 2.49 33.07 3.04
CA VAL A 357 3.08 31.98 2.24
C VAL A 357 1.95 31.01 1.90
N GLU A 358 1.35 31.20 0.73
CA GLU A 358 0.45 30.21 0.11
C GLU A 358 1.23 28.92 -0.17
N ILE A 359 0.93 27.85 0.57
CA ILE A 359 1.35 26.50 0.23
C ILE A 359 0.31 25.94 -0.75
N PRO A 360 0.63 25.69 -2.03
CA PRO A 360 -0.30 25.10 -2.98
C PRO A 360 -0.61 23.66 -2.56
N GLY A 361 -1.82 23.39 -2.06
CA GLY A 361 -2.29 22.02 -1.80
C GLY A 361 -3.23 21.81 -0.61
N ALA A 362 -3.44 22.80 0.26
CA ALA A 362 -4.34 22.66 1.40
C ALA A 362 -5.71 23.29 1.12
N ILE A 363 -6.60 22.56 0.45
CA ILE A 363 -8.02 22.92 0.40
C ILE A 363 -8.70 22.14 1.53
N PHE A 364 -9.23 22.89 2.49
CA PHE A 364 -10.08 22.48 3.62
C PHE A 364 -9.38 22.07 4.93
N SER A 365 -8.95 23.08 5.67
CA SER A 365 -9.02 23.04 7.14
C SER A 365 -9.30 24.43 7.69
N TYR A 366 -10.57 24.85 7.68
CA TYR A 366 -11.05 25.83 8.65
C TYR A 366 -11.57 25.06 9.87
N PRO A 367 -11.27 25.47 11.11
CA PRO A 367 -11.88 24.88 12.28
C PRO A 367 -13.37 25.27 12.33
N ILE A 368 -14.25 24.27 12.33
CA ILE A 368 -15.68 24.46 12.53
C ILE A 368 -15.89 24.89 13.99
N LEU A 369 -16.25 26.15 14.22
CA LEU A 369 -16.78 26.60 15.52
C LEU A 369 -18.10 25.85 15.77
N ARG A 370 -18.10 24.92 16.73
CA ARG A 370 -19.32 24.29 17.22
C ARG A 370 -20.09 25.29 18.10
N GLN A 371 -21.34 25.54 17.75
CA GLN A 371 -22.27 26.28 18.62
C GLN A 371 -22.60 25.43 19.85
N GLN A 372 -22.69 26.06 21.02
CA GLN A 372 -23.04 25.38 22.27
C GLN A 372 -24.44 24.78 22.17
N GLY A 373 -24.59 23.45 22.37
CA GLY A 373 -25.90 22.85 22.61
C GLY A 373 -26.22 21.46 22.04
N GLU A 374 -25.31 20.74 21.37
CA GLU A 374 -25.62 19.40 20.86
C GLU A 374 -25.20 18.26 21.82
N PRO A 375 -26.05 17.23 22.04
CA PRO A 375 -25.81 16.17 23.01
C PRO A 375 -24.80 15.13 22.49
N ILE A 376 -23.84 14.79 23.35
CA ILE A 376 -22.81 13.77 23.12
C ILE A 376 -23.48 12.39 23.17
N LEU A 377 -23.36 11.60 22.08
CA LEU A 377 -23.74 10.19 22.06
C LEU A 377 -22.53 9.33 22.42
N ASP A 378 -22.76 8.50 23.44
CA ASP A 378 -21.88 7.62 24.21
C ASP A 378 -20.98 6.70 23.35
N GLU A 379 -19.67 6.73 23.59
CA GLU A 379 -18.66 5.84 22.98
C GLU A 379 -18.72 4.45 23.63
N GLY A 380 -19.52 3.56 23.03
CA GLY A 380 -19.52 2.12 23.34
C GLY A 380 -18.42 1.37 22.57
N THR A 381 -17.64 0.56 23.30
CA THR A 381 -16.50 -0.27 22.88
C THR A 381 -16.76 -1.09 21.58
N PRO A 382 -15.81 -1.18 20.63
CA PRO A 382 -16.02 -1.95 19.40
C PRO A 382 -15.93 -3.46 19.64
N PRO A 383 -16.72 -4.30 18.94
CA PRO A 383 -16.66 -5.76 19.09
C PRO A 383 -15.40 -6.35 18.41
N PRO A 384 -14.86 -7.47 18.91
CA PRO A 384 -13.61 -8.05 18.42
C PRO A 384 -13.74 -8.72 17.05
N PRO A 385 -12.66 -8.76 16.24
CA PRO A 385 -12.69 -9.24 14.86
C PRO A 385 -12.72 -10.79 14.79
N THR A 386 -13.66 -11.34 14.03
CA THR A 386 -13.68 -12.77 13.67
C THR A 386 -12.96 -13.03 12.34
N PRO A 387 -12.15 -14.10 12.21
CA PRO A 387 -11.38 -14.38 11.00
C PRO A 387 -12.27 -15.04 9.92
N HIS A 388 -12.43 -14.38 8.77
CA HIS A 388 -13.06 -14.97 7.59
C HIS A 388 -12.04 -15.78 6.79
N ARG A 389 -12.20 -17.11 6.78
CA ARG A 389 -11.56 -18.01 5.81
C ARG A 389 -12.43 -18.06 4.55
N PRO A 390 -11.94 -17.72 3.36
CA PRO A 390 -12.73 -17.85 2.13
C PRO A 390 -12.83 -19.32 1.69
N LEU A 391 -14.05 -19.80 1.45
CA LEU A 391 -14.31 -21.11 0.85
C LEU A 391 -14.73 -20.89 -0.61
N MET A 392 -13.96 -21.44 -1.55
CA MET A 392 -14.26 -21.43 -2.99
C MET A 392 -15.38 -22.43 -3.33
N PRO A 393 -16.34 -22.11 -4.21
CA PRO A 393 -17.32 -23.08 -4.71
C PRO A 393 -16.68 -24.04 -5.72
N SER A 394 -16.93 -25.34 -5.55
CA SER A 394 -16.52 -26.41 -6.47
C SER A 394 -17.37 -26.39 -7.74
N ILE A 395 -16.70 -26.32 -8.89
CA ILE A 395 -17.26 -26.43 -10.23
C ILE A 395 -17.26 -27.92 -10.57
N THR A 396 -18.41 -28.51 -10.88
CA THR A 396 -18.48 -29.81 -11.55
C THR A 396 -18.96 -29.60 -12.97
N LEU A 397 -18.03 -29.68 -13.92
CA LEU A 397 -18.32 -30.08 -15.29
C LEU A 397 -18.78 -31.53 -15.27
N ALA A 398 -19.85 -31.85 -15.99
CA ALA A 398 -20.13 -33.19 -16.46
C ALA A 398 -20.51 -33.04 -17.94
N ASP A 399 -19.66 -33.64 -18.76
CA ASP A 399 -19.65 -33.60 -20.21
C ASP A 399 -20.86 -34.30 -20.83
N GLU A 400 -21.13 -33.87 -22.06
CA GLU A 400 -22.01 -34.45 -23.06
C GLU A 400 -21.53 -35.85 -23.45
N ASP A 401 -22.47 -36.76 -23.76
CA ASP A 401 -22.29 -37.75 -24.82
C ASP A 401 -23.69 -38.14 -25.35
N ASP A 402 -23.82 -37.97 -26.67
CA ASP A 402 -24.93 -38.35 -27.53
C ASP A 402 -25.10 -39.90 -27.62
N GLU A 403 -26.31 -40.36 -27.96
CA GLU A 403 -26.53 -41.10 -29.22
C GLU A 403 -28.00 -41.54 -29.42
N GLU A 404 -28.46 -41.24 -30.64
CA GLU A 404 -29.38 -41.91 -31.56
C GLU A 404 -30.75 -42.56 -31.19
N SER A 405 -31.76 -42.03 -31.89
CA SER A 405 -32.72 -42.74 -32.77
C SER A 405 -34.07 -43.25 -32.22
N GLY A 406 -35.16 -42.85 -32.91
CA GLY A 406 -36.39 -43.67 -32.99
C GLY A 406 -37.75 -42.98 -32.81
N SER A 407 -38.21 -42.25 -33.83
CA SER A 407 -39.58 -42.14 -34.39
C SER A 407 -40.85 -42.57 -33.59
N VAL A 408 -41.92 -41.78 -33.83
CA VAL A 408 -43.38 -42.08 -33.82
C VAL A 408 -44.23 -41.56 -32.63
N VAL A 409 -45.19 -40.68 -32.96
CA VAL A 409 -46.42 -40.28 -32.22
C VAL A 409 -47.57 -41.20 -32.72
N PRO A 410 -48.68 -41.59 -32.02
CA PRO A 410 -49.44 -40.79 -31.04
C PRO A 410 -50.26 -41.49 -29.90
N ALA A 411 -50.55 -40.74 -28.82
CA ALA A 411 -51.72 -40.80 -27.88
C ALA A 411 -52.22 -42.16 -27.27
N PRO A 412 -53.26 -42.19 -26.39
CA PRO A 412 -53.33 -41.74 -25.00
C PRO A 412 -53.63 -42.89 -23.99
N MET A 413 -53.65 -42.54 -22.69
CA MET A 413 -54.16 -43.32 -21.53
C MET A 413 -53.36 -44.55 -21.07
N THR A 414 -52.83 -44.49 -19.85
CA THR A 414 -53.26 -45.32 -18.69
C THR A 414 -52.32 -45.09 -17.51
N ARG A 415 -52.90 -44.98 -16.32
CA ARG A 415 -52.21 -44.91 -15.02
C ARG A 415 -51.90 -46.34 -14.57
N PRO A 416 -50.70 -46.62 -14.06
CA PRO A 416 -50.58 -47.46 -12.88
C PRO A 416 -49.74 -46.84 -11.77
N THR A 417 -49.91 -47.43 -10.60
CA THR A 417 -49.57 -47.03 -9.25
C THR A 417 -48.08 -47.16 -8.86
N ALA A 418 -47.75 -46.44 -7.78
CA ALA A 418 -46.42 -46.16 -7.18
C ALA A 418 -45.56 -47.37 -6.75
N PRO A 419 -44.28 -47.10 -6.39
CA PRO A 419 -43.92 -47.25 -4.98
C PRO A 419 -43.12 -46.06 -4.40
N ALA A 420 -43.10 -46.04 -3.06
CA ALA A 420 -42.72 -44.94 -2.18
C ALA A 420 -41.27 -44.47 -2.27
N ALA A 421 -41.08 -43.14 -2.15
CA ALA A 421 -39.80 -42.47 -1.96
C ALA A 421 -39.74 -41.79 -0.56
N PRO A 422 -38.55 -41.68 0.06
CA PRO A 422 -38.37 -41.39 1.48
C PRO A 422 -38.51 -39.90 1.84
N ALA A 423 -38.75 -39.64 3.13
CA ALA A 423 -39.07 -38.34 3.70
C ALA A 423 -37.96 -37.28 3.57
N PRO A 424 -38.29 -36.01 3.25
CA PRO A 424 -37.32 -34.92 3.26
C PRO A 424 -37.13 -34.28 4.66
N GLN A 425 -35.87 -33.97 4.93
CA GLN A 425 -35.31 -33.45 6.17
C GLN A 425 -35.86 -32.07 6.58
N LYS A 426 -35.93 -31.87 7.90
CA LYS A 426 -36.50 -30.72 8.61
C LYS A 426 -35.53 -29.53 8.68
N THR A 427 -35.46 -28.66 7.68
CA THR A 427 -34.83 -27.33 7.84
C THR A 427 -35.56 -26.16 7.13
N ALA A 428 -36.53 -26.41 6.26
CA ALA A 428 -37.20 -25.36 5.48
C ALA A 428 -38.36 -24.59 6.19
N LYS A 429 -38.72 -24.94 7.44
CA LYS A 429 -39.93 -24.38 8.10
C LYS A 429 -39.74 -23.00 8.76
N ALA A 430 -38.51 -22.64 9.17
CA ALA A 430 -38.28 -21.40 9.92
C ALA A 430 -38.28 -20.14 9.02
N GLN A 431 -37.68 -20.23 7.82
CA GLN A 431 -37.55 -19.11 6.88
C GLN A 431 -38.90 -18.67 6.32
N THR A 432 -39.80 -19.63 6.07
CA THR A 432 -41.17 -19.37 5.57
C THR A 432 -42.05 -18.65 6.60
N LYS A 433 -41.86 -18.90 7.90
CA LYS A 433 -42.64 -18.24 8.97
C LYS A 433 -42.21 -16.78 9.15
N ARG A 434 -40.91 -16.49 9.10
CA ARG A 434 -40.39 -15.10 9.11
C ARG A 434 -40.88 -14.31 7.89
N ARG A 435 -40.81 -14.92 6.69
CA ARG A 435 -41.27 -14.29 5.44
C ARG A 435 -42.77 -13.99 5.45
N ARG A 436 -43.61 -14.89 5.98
CA ARG A 436 -45.04 -14.63 6.17
C ARG A 436 -45.31 -13.49 7.16
N LYS A 437 -44.58 -13.43 8.28
CA LYS A 437 -44.76 -12.37 9.28
C LYS A 437 -44.38 -10.99 8.73
N ALA A 438 -43.31 -10.92 7.93
CA ALA A 438 -42.89 -9.69 7.25
C ALA A 438 -43.93 -9.22 6.21
N ILE A 439 -44.49 -10.13 5.42
CA ILE A 439 -45.53 -9.80 4.42
C ILE A 439 -46.81 -9.28 5.09
N THR A 440 -47.23 -9.89 6.21
CA THR A 440 -48.40 -9.40 6.96
C THR A 440 -48.15 -8.02 7.57
N ALA A 441 -46.95 -7.77 8.11
CA ALA A 441 -46.58 -6.45 8.63
C ALA A 441 -46.56 -5.37 7.53
N LEU A 442 -46.01 -5.70 6.34
CA LEU A 442 -46.02 -4.80 5.18
C LEU A 442 -47.44 -4.47 4.70
N ARG A 443 -48.37 -5.43 4.69
CA ARG A 443 -49.78 -5.16 4.35
C ARG A 443 -50.52 -4.36 5.43
N ALA A 444 -50.12 -4.48 6.69
CA ALA A 444 -50.70 -3.68 7.78
C ALA A 444 -50.21 -2.23 7.71
N LEU A 445 -48.94 -2.01 7.37
CA LEU A 445 -48.38 -0.68 7.13
C LEU A 445 -49.01 0.00 5.92
N HIS A 446 -49.14 -0.71 4.78
CA HIS A 446 -49.79 -0.13 3.60
C HIS A 446 -51.26 0.24 3.85
N ARG A 447 -51.98 -0.48 4.71
CA ARG A 447 -53.34 -0.10 5.12
C ARG A 447 -53.39 1.09 6.07
N LYS A 448 -52.33 1.36 6.83
CA LYS A 448 -52.24 2.51 7.76
C LYS A 448 -51.77 3.81 7.10
N ILE A 449 -51.19 3.71 5.91
CA ILE A 449 -50.66 4.85 5.13
C ILE A 449 -51.64 5.24 4.00
N GLY A 450 -52.68 4.44 3.76
CA GLY A 450 -53.66 4.62 2.69
C GLY A 450 -55.03 5.18 3.10
N ASP A 451 -55.16 5.62 4.35
CA ASP A 451 -56.21 6.55 4.83
C ASP A 451 -55.50 7.86 5.23
#